data_AF-A0A965AHN7-F1
#
_entry.id   AF-A0A965AHN7-F1
#
_cell.length_a   1.000
_cell.length_b   1.000
_cell.length_c   1.000
_cell.angle_alpha   90.00
_cell.angle_beta   90.00
_cell.angle_gamma   90.00
#
_symmetry.space_group_name_H-M   'P 1'
#
loop_
_entity.id
_entity.type
_entity.pdbx_description
1 polymer ?
#
loop_
_entity_poly.entity_id
_entity_poly.type
_entity_poly.pdbx_seq_one_letter_code
_entity_poly.pdbx_strand_id
1 'polypeptide(L)'
;GFSLFKMEISIVMSGVGIMALAGIVVRNGILLVEFTDLLLAQGMELKTAIIEAAKTRMTPVILTAMAATLGLIPLAVGLNIDFVTLFTEFNPHIFFGGDNVAFWGPLSWTMIFGLIFGTFLTLFLVPVMYLLRTQLKERIFGPEKRGNEEETVVTPH
;
A
#
# COMPACT_ATOMS: atom_id res chain seq x y z
N GLY A 1 14.99 10.46 -4.32
CA GLY A 1 14.00 11.01 -5.27
C GLY A 1 14.20 12.51 -5.42
N PHE A 2 13.72 13.30 -4.45
CA PHE A 2 13.69 14.76 -4.51
C PHE A 2 15.04 15.49 -4.61
N SER A 3 16.11 15.00 -3.96
CA SER A 3 17.44 15.64 -4.09
C SER A 3 18.12 15.39 -5.45
N LEU A 4 17.59 14.48 -6.28
CA LEU A 4 18.13 14.17 -7.60
C LEU A 4 17.58 15.10 -8.71
N PHE A 5 16.42 15.73 -8.51
CA PHE A 5 15.68 16.45 -9.57
C PHE A 5 15.64 17.99 -9.46
N LYS A 6 16.30 18.62 -8.47
CA LYS A 6 16.40 20.10 -8.34
C LYS A 6 15.06 20.86 -8.54
N MET A 7 13.93 20.31 -8.10
CA MET A 7 12.64 21.01 -8.14
C MET A 7 12.48 21.86 -6.87
N GLU A 8 11.88 23.05 -6.99
CA GLU A 8 11.53 23.85 -5.81
C GLU A 8 10.56 23.06 -4.92
N ILE A 9 10.96 22.81 -3.67
CA ILE A 9 10.15 22.08 -2.71
C ILE A 9 9.01 23.01 -2.28
N SER A 10 7.84 22.83 -2.90
CA SER A 10 6.60 23.38 -2.34
C SER A 10 6.20 22.52 -1.15
N ILE A 11 6.51 22.99 0.07
CA ILE A 11 6.18 22.33 1.35
C ILE A 11 4.68 22.00 1.42
N VAL A 12 3.84 22.91 0.91
CA VAL A 12 2.38 22.73 0.88
C VAL A 12 1.98 21.55 0.00
N MET A 13 2.47 21.50 -1.25
CA MET A 13 2.08 20.46 -2.21
C MET A 13 2.63 19.08 -1.84
N SER A 14 3.88 19.00 -1.38
CA SER A 14 4.43 17.75 -0.85
C SER A 14 3.73 17.31 0.44
N GLY A 15 3.36 18.25 1.32
CA GLY A 15 2.60 17.97 2.55
C GLY A 15 1.22 17.36 2.27
N VAL A 16 0.48 17.93 1.31
CA VAL A 16 -0.80 17.37 0.85
C VAL A 16 -0.62 15.97 0.27
N GLY A 17 0.43 15.75 -0.53
CA GLY A 17 0.76 14.44 -1.09
C GLY A 17 1.03 13.38 0.00
N ILE A 18 1.76 13.73 1.05
CA ILE A 18 2.03 12.82 2.20
C ILE A 18 0.73 12.50 2.96
N MET A 19 -0.10 13.50 3.23
CA MET A 19 -1.38 13.32 3.93
C MET A 19 -2.31 12.38 3.16
N ALA A 20 -2.45 12.59 1.84
CA ALA A 20 -3.25 11.72 0.97
C ALA A 20 -2.69 10.29 0.93
N LEU A 21 -1.37 10.15 0.78
CA LEU A 21 -0.68 8.88 0.82
C LEU A 21 -0.93 8.12 2.12
N ALA A 22 -0.79 8.79 3.27
CA ALA A 22 -0.98 8.18 4.58
C ALA A 22 -2.38 7.55 4.69
N GLY A 23 -3.42 8.23 4.22
CA GLY A 23 -4.77 7.67 4.19
C GLY A 23 -4.89 6.40 3.35
N ILE A 24 -4.31 6.38 2.15
CA ILE A 24 -4.33 5.21 1.25
C ILE A 24 -3.60 4.03 1.90
N VAL A 25 -2.39 4.26 2.42
CA VAL A 25 -1.55 3.22 3.03
C VAL A 25 -2.19 2.67 4.30
N VAL A 26 -2.73 3.54 5.17
CA VAL A 26 -3.41 3.12 6.41
C VAL A 26 -4.67 2.31 6.08
N ARG A 27 -5.48 2.72 5.10
CA ARG A 27 -6.67 1.97 4.68
C ARG A 27 -6.30 0.57 4.16
N ASN A 28 -5.26 0.48 3.34
CA ASN A 28 -4.77 -0.80 2.83
C ASN A 28 -4.25 -1.71 3.96
N GLY A 29 -3.57 -1.12 4.96
CA GLY A 29 -3.11 -1.84 6.16
C GLY A 29 -4.26 -2.36 7.04
N ILE A 30 -5.25 -1.52 7.35
CA ILE A 30 -6.41 -1.89 8.18
C ILE A 30 -7.14 -3.09 7.58
N LEU A 31 -7.43 -3.05 6.27
CA LEU A 31 -8.12 -4.15 5.58
C LEU A 31 -7.35 -5.47 5.61
N LEU A 32 -6.02 -5.42 5.64
CA LEU A 32 -5.17 -6.62 5.70
C LEU A 32 -5.21 -7.23 7.10
N VAL A 33 -5.06 -6.40 8.13
CA VAL A 33 -5.15 -6.82 9.53
C VAL A 33 -6.52 -7.40 9.83
N GLU A 34 -7.59 -6.69 9.49
CA GLU A 34 -8.97 -7.12 9.74
C GLU A 34 -9.30 -8.45 9.05
N PHE A 35 -8.78 -8.67 7.84
CA PHE A 35 -8.96 -9.95 7.16
C PHE A 35 -8.16 -11.07 7.81
N THR A 36 -6.98 -10.78 8.33
CA THR A 36 -6.17 -11.76 9.07
C THR A 36 -6.87 -12.15 10.37
N ASP A 37 -7.39 -11.17 11.11
CA ASP A 37 -8.17 -11.39 12.34
C ASP A 37 -9.44 -12.21 12.07
N LEU A 38 -10.11 -11.96 10.93
CA LEU A 38 -11.28 -12.72 10.51
C LEU A 38 -10.93 -14.20 10.23
N LEU A 39 -9.83 -14.48 9.53
CA LEU A 39 -9.39 -15.85 9.28
C LEU A 39 -8.98 -16.57 10.58
N LEU A 40 -8.34 -15.86 11.51
CA LEU A 40 -8.01 -16.39 12.84
C LEU A 40 -9.27 -16.71 13.66
N ALA A 41 -10.28 -15.83 13.63
CA ALA A 41 -11.56 -16.04 14.32
C ALA A 41 -12.34 -17.24 13.77
N GLN A 42 -12.08 -17.64 12.52
CA GLN A 42 -12.61 -18.86 11.90
C GLN A 42 -11.85 -20.14 12.29
N GLY A 43 -10.85 -20.03 13.18
CA GLY A 43 -10.07 -21.16 13.67
C GLY A 43 -8.88 -21.55 12.78
N MET A 44 -8.52 -20.73 11.78
CA MET A 44 -7.36 -20.98 10.93
C MET A 44 -6.05 -20.83 11.73
N GLU A 45 -5.07 -21.71 11.50
CA GLU A 45 -3.75 -21.57 12.11
C GLU A 45 -3.10 -20.23 11.70
N LEU A 46 -2.46 -19.54 12.66
CA LEU A 46 -1.86 -18.22 12.48
C LEU A 46 -0.98 -18.09 11.23
N LYS A 47 -0.08 -19.05 10.99
CA LYS A 47 0.81 -18.98 9.82
C LYS A 47 0.02 -19.05 8.52
N THR A 48 -0.97 -19.92 8.45
CA THR A 48 -1.84 -20.10 7.29
C THR A 48 -2.73 -18.86 7.07
N ALA A 49 -3.30 -18.31 8.14
CA ALA A 49 -4.12 -17.09 8.10
C ALA A 49 -3.34 -15.89 7.56
N ILE A 50 -2.10 -15.69 8.00
CA ILE A 50 -1.24 -14.59 7.52
C ILE A 50 -0.96 -14.75 6.02
N ILE A 51 -0.62 -15.96 5.56
CA ILE A 51 -0.29 -16.22 4.15
C ILE A 51 -1.52 -16.01 3.27
N GLU A 52 -2.66 -16.55 3.67
CA GLU A 52 -3.92 -16.46 2.94
C GLU A 52 -4.42 -15.00 2.87
N ALA A 53 -4.30 -14.29 3.99
CA ALA A 53 -4.65 -12.88 4.06
C ALA A 53 -3.77 -12.01 3.17
N ALA A 54 -2.45 -12.23 3.20
CA ALA A 54 -1.52 -11.52 2.35
C ALA A 54 -1.82 -11.77 0.87
N LYS A 55 -2.01 -13.02 0.44
CA LYS A 55 -2.32 -13.35 -0.96
C LYS A 55 -3.61 -12.69 -1.45
N THR A 56 -4.67 -12.79 -0.66
CA THR A 56 -5.99 -12.27 -1.05
C THR A 56 -5.99 -10.73 -1.13
N ARG A 57 -5.26 -10.06 -0.23
CA ARG A 57 -5.22 -8.61 -0.14
C ARG A 57 -4.15 -7.96 -1.02
N MET A 58 -3.10 -8.67 -1.39
CA MET A 58 -2.06 -8.21 -2.32
C MET A 58 -2.68 -7.66 -3.62
N THR A 59 -3.65 -8.37 -4.19
CA THR A 59 -4.29 -7.97 -5.46
C THR A 59 -4.98 -6.60 -5.35
N PRO A 60 -5.89 -6.35 -4.38
CA PRO A 60 -6.45 -5.03 -4.14
C PRO A 60 -5.42 -3.92 -3.87
N VAL A 61 -4.38 -4.20 -3.08
CA VAL A 61 -3.37 -3.20 -2.69
C VAL A 61 -2.51 -2.81 -3.90
N ILE A 62 -2.04 -3.78 -4.66
CA ILE A 62 -1.26 -3.55 -5.88
C ILE A 62 -2.10 -2.81 -6.91
N LEU A 63 -3.37 -3.19 -7.09
CA LEU A 63 -4.29 -2.51 -8.01
C LEU A 63 -4.44 -1.03 -7.65
N THR A 64 -4.61 -0.71 -6.37
CA THR A 64 -4.73 0.66 -5.89
C THR A 64 -3.44 1.46 -6.14
N ALA A 65 -2.29 0.88 -5.81
CA ALA A 65 -0.99 1.52 -6.03
C ALA A 65 -0.72 1.77 -7.53
N MET A 66 -1.03 0.78 -8.38
CA MET A 66 -0.90 0.89 -9.83
C MET A 66 -1.86 1.93 -10.41
N ALA A 67 -3.14 1.88 -10.04
CA ALA A 67 -4.13 2.83 -10.54
C ALA A 67 -3.77 4.28 -10.20
N ALA A 68 -3.37 4.53 -8.95
CA ALA A 68 -2.93 5.85 -8.51
C ALA A 68 -1.62 6.28 -9.20
N THR A 69 -0.64 5.38 -9.33
CA THR A 69 0.62 5.67 -10.02
C THR A 69 0.38 6.01 -11.48
N LEU A 70 -0.40 5.20 -12.21
CA LEU A 70 -0.73 5.43 -13.62
C LEU A 70 -1.50 6.75 -13.82
N GLY A 71 -2.44 7.08 -12.94
CA GLY A 71 -3.17 8.35 -13.00
C GLY A 71 -2.29 9.57 -12.72
N LEU A 72 -1.25 9.43 -11.90
CA LEU A 72 -0.34 10.51 -11.52
C LEU A 72 0.86 10.64 -12.46
N ILE A 73 1.19 9.64 -13.27
CA ILE A 73 2.32 9.72 -14.22
C ILE A 73 2.20 10.94 -15.14
N PRO A 74 1.10 11.17 -15.88
CA PRO A 74 1.01 12.32 -16.79
C PRO A 74 1.23 13.67 -16.09
N LEU A 75 0.73 13.80 -14.87
CA LEU A 75 0.92 14.98 -14.02
C LEU A 75 2.37 15.10 -13.51
N ALA A 76 3.00 13.99 -13.16
CA ALA A 76 4.38 13.95 -12.68
C ALA A 76 5.41 14.30 -13.77
N VAL A 77 5.16 13.90 -15.02
CA VAL A 77 6.02 14.26 -16.17
C VAL A 77 5.71 15.66 -16.73
N GLY A 78 4.66 16.33 -16.25
CA GLY A 78 4.28 17.65 -16.72
C GLY A 78 3.70 17.66 -18.13
N LEU A 79 3.01 16.58 -18.51
CA LEU A 79 2.35 16.43 -19.80
C LEU A 79 1.08 17.30 -19.79
N ASN A 80 1.17 18.50 -20.36
CA ASN A 80 0.04 19.42 -20.43
C ASN A 80 -0.73 19.16 -21.74
N ILE A 81 -1.83 18.43 -21.64
CA ILE A 81 -2.78 18.28 -22.74
C ILE A 81 -3.79 19.41 -22.56
N ASP A 82 -3.80 20.36 -23.48
CA ASP A 82 -4.82 21.38 -23.48
C ASP A 82 -6.14 20.75 -23.98
N PHE A 83 -6.95 20.28 -23.01
CA PHE A 83 -8.22 19.64 -23.29
C PHE A 83 -9.19 20.59 -24.00
N VAL A 84 -9.06 21.90 -23.80
CA VAL A 84 -9.94 22.90 -24.44
C VAL A 84 -9.68 22.91 -25.94
N THR A 85 -8.42 23.08 -26.36
CA THR A 85 -8.02 23.02 -27.77
C THR A 85 -8.13 21.62 -28.38
N LEU A 86 -8.00 20.57 -27.56
CA LEU A 86 -8.29 19.20 -27.98
C LEU A 86 -9.77 19.01 -28.37
N PHE A 87 -10.72 19.62 -27.66
CA PHE A 87 -12.15 19.50 -27.96
C PHE A 87 -12.67 20.53 -28.97
N THR A 88 -12.04 21.70 -29.08
CA THR A 88 -12.45 22.74 -30.04
C THR A 88 -11.74 22.64 -31.38
N GLU A 89 -10.45 22.28 -31.40
CA GLU A 89 -9.60 22.30 -32.60
C GLU A 89 -9.08 20.91 -33.00
N PHE A 90 -9.46 19.84 -32.28
CA PHE A 90 -8.96 18.47 -32.47
C PHE A 90 -7.43 18.34 -32.40
N ASN A 91 -6.74 19.34 -31.85
CA ASN A 91 -5.29 19.38 -31.74
C ASN A 91 -4.89 19.49 -30.27
N PRO A 92 -4.46 18.38 -29.63
CA PRO A 92 -3.84 18.45 -28.32
C PRO A 92 -2.48 19.13 -28.51
N HIS A 93 -2.41 20.43 -28.29
CA HIS A 93 -1.13 21.13 -28.18
C HIS A 93 -0.41 20.62 -26.91
N ILE A 94 0.39 19.56 -27.07
CA ILE A 94 1.13 18.92 -25.98
C ILE A 94 2.40 19.75 -25.75
N PHE A 95 2.40 20.54 -24.67
CA PHE A 95 3.60 21.23 -24.20
C PHE A 95 4.15 20.53 -22.96
N PHE A 96 5.44 20.19 -22.99
CA PHE A 96 6.18 19.69 -21.85
C PHE A 96 6.84 20.88 -21.13
N GLY A 97 6.37 21.20 -19.91
CA GLY A 97 6.99 22.24 -19.07
C GLY A 97 6.17 23.51 -18.81
N GLY A 98 4.84 23.46 -18.86
CA GLY A 98 4.00 24.57 -18.37
C GLY A 98 4.00 24.70 -16.83
N ASP A 99 3.61 25.85 -16.29
CA ASP A 99 3.62 26.17 -14.84
C ASP A 99 2.93 25.11 -13.96
N ASN A 100 2.00 24.34 -14.54
CA ASN A 100 1.31 23.23 -13.89
C ASN A 100 2.27 22.16 -13.31
N VAL A 101 3.42 21.88 -13.94
CA VAL A 101 4.38 20.89 -13.41
C VAL A 101 5.09 21.38 -12.14
N ALA A 102 5.26 22.70 -11.98
CA ALA A 102 5.89 23.27 -10.79
C ALA A 102 5.00 23.12 -9.55
N PHE A 103 3.68 23.18 -9.72
CA PHE A 103 2.72 22.99 -8.63
C PHE A 103 2.36 21.53 -8.38
N TRP A 104 2.07 20.76 -9.43
CA TRP A 104 1.54 19.38 -9.30
C TRP A 104 2.63 18.30 -9.35
N GLY A 105 3.81 18.61 -9.88
CA GLY A 105 4.94 17.68 -9.98
C GLY A 105 5.40 17.17 -8.61
N PRO A 106 5.68 18.06 -7.63
CA PRO A 106 6.09 17.64 -6.29
C PRO A 106 5.06 16.74 -5.60
N LEU A 107 3.77 17.02 -5.73
CA LEU A 107 2.70 16.18 -5.18
C LEU A 107 2.72 14.78 -5.80
N SER A 108 2.72 14.72 -7.13
CA SER A 108 2.64 13.46 -7.88
C SER A 108 3.84 12.56 -7.60
N TRP A 109 5.05 13.12 -7.64
CA TRP A 109 6.27 12.37 -7.32
C TRP A 109 6.28 11.83 -5.88
N THR A 110 5.83 12.64 -4.92
CA THR A 110 5.73 12.23 -3.52
C THR A 110 4.80 11.03 -3.37
N MET A 111 3.64 11.06 -4.03
CA MET A 111 2.68 9.97 -3.99
C MET A 111 3.18 8.71 -4.69
N ILE A 112 3.80 8.81 -5.87
CA ILE A 112 4.30 7.64 -6.61
C ILE A 112 5.35 6.89 -5.79
N PHE A 113 6.38 7.58 -5.32
CA PHE A 113 7.42 6.96 -4.48
C PHE A 113 6.83 6.43 -3.17
N GLY A 114 5.95 7.22 -2.56
CA GLY A 114 5.31 6.87 -1.30
C GLY A 114 4.39 5.65 -1.39
N LEU A 115 3.64 5.48 -2.48
CA LEU A 115 2.74 4.36 -2.68
C LEU A 115 3.52 3.08 -2.94
N ILE A 116 4.58 3.14 -3.76
CA ILE A 116 5.45 2.00 -4.02
C ILE A 116 6.04 1.53 -2.69
N PHE A 117 6.67 2.44 -1.94
CA PHE A 117 7.27 2.10 -0.65
C PHE A 117 6.24 1.65 0.40
N GLY A 118 5.12 2.36 0.49
CA GLY A 118 4.03 2.06 1.42
C GLY A 118 3.38 0.71 1.15
N THR A 119 3.26 0.31 -0.11
CA THR A 119 2.75 -1.01 -0.51
C THR A 119 3.63 -2.14 0.05
N PHE A 120 4.95 -2.04 -0.13
CA PHE A 120 5.89 -3.00 0.45
C PHE A 120 5.80 -3.01 1.98
N LEU A 121 5.74 -1.84 2.61
CA LEU A 121 5.60 -1.74 4.06
C LEU A 121 4.32 -2.41 4.55
N THR A 122 3.16 -2.16 3.94
CA THR A 122 1.89 -2.77 4.36
C THR A 122 1.88 -4.30 4.25
N LEU A 123 2.51 -4.85 3.22
CA LEU A 123 2.60 -6.30 3.03
C LEU A 123 3.54 -6.95 4.05
N PHE A 124 4.61 -6.25 4.43
CA PHE A 124 5.54 -6.73 5.46
C PHE A 124 5.00 -6.49 6.89
N LEU A 125 4.15 -5.48 7.07
CA LEU A 125 3.58 -5.07 8.35
C LEU A 125 2.84 -6.24 9.02
N VAL A 126 1.97 -6.93 8.28
CA VAL A 126 1.13 -7.99 8.83
C VAL A 126 1.91 -9.17 9.40
N PRO A 127 2.81 -9.84 8.64
CA PRO A 127 3.58 -10.94 9.20
C PRO A 127 4.41 -10.48 10.42
N VAL A 128 5.00 -9.28 10.38
CA VAL A 128 5.78 -8.75 11.50
C VAL A 128 4.92 -8.47 12.73
N MET A 129 3.76 -7.84 12.56
CA MET A 129 2.87 -7.48 13.66
C MET A 129 2.35 -8.71 14.41
N TYR A 130 1.97 -9.77 13.68
CA TYR A 130 1.49 -11.00 14.33
C TYR A 130 2.62 -11.81 14.96
N LEU A 131 3.79 -11.90 14.32
CA LEU A 131 4.96 -12.56 14.92
C LEU A 131 5.43 -11.83 16.19
N LEU A 132 5.39 -10.49 16.20
CA LEU A 132 5.63 -9.69 17.40
C LEU A 132 4.58 -10.00 18.47
N ARG A 133 3.30 -10.09 18.11
CA ARG A 133 2.22 -10.42 19.06
C ARG A 133 2.41 -11.80 19.67
N THR A 134 2.84 -12.82 18.92
CA THR A 134 3.12 -14.15 19.47
C THR A 134 4.31 -14.14 20.41
N GLN A 135 5.41 -13.49 20.03
CA GLN A 135 6.60 -13.42 20.88
C GLN A 135 6.37 -12.58 22.14
N LEU A 136 5.57 -11.52 22.05
CA LEU A 136 5.19 -10.70 23.19
C LEU A 136 4.25 -11.45 24.13
N LYS A 137 3.28 -12.22 23.60
CA LYS A 137 2.42 -13.10 24.41
C LYS A 137 3.26 -14.15 25.14
N GLU A 138 4.21 -14.80 24.47
CA GLU A 138 5.08 -15.81 25.09
C GLU A 138 5.99 -15.22 26.19
N ARG A 139 6.51 -14.00 26.00
CA ARG A 139 7.33 -13.31 27.02
C ARG A 139 6.52 -12.78 28.21
N ILE A 140 5.28 -12.36 28.00
CA ILE A 140 4.45 -11.76 29.06
C ILE A 140 3.60 -12.81 29.79
N PHE A 141 3.07 -13.82 29.09
CA PHE A 141 2.13 -14.82 29.62
C PHE A 141 2.72 -16.22 29.85
N GLY A 142 4.01 -16.45 29.55
CA GLY A 142 4.64 -17.77 29.72
C GLY A 142 4.19 -18.79 28.66
N PRO A 143 4.96 -19.85 28.41
CA PRO A 143 4.69 -20.80 27.34
C PRO A 143 3.43 -21.61 27.64
N GLU A 144 2.38 -21.38 26.85
CA GLU A 144 1.17 -22.20 26.87
C GLU A 144 1.48 -23.51 26.14
N LYS A 145 1.47 -24.63 26.89
CA LYS A 145 1.76 -25.97 26.37
C LYS A 145 0.76 -26.31 25.26
N ARG A 146 1.27 -26.42 24.03
CA ARG A 146 0.53 -26.97 22.89
C ARG A 146 0.33 -28.47 23.16
N GLY A 147 -0.85 -28.84 23.65
CA GLY A 147 -1.25 -30.22 23.92
C GLY A 147 -1.36 -31.01 22.63
N ASN A 148 -0.85 -32.24 22.67
CA ASN A 148 -0.90 -33.25 21.62
C ASN A 148 -2.36 -33.59 21.25
N GLU A 149 -2.80 -33.35 20.01
CA GLU A 149 -4.07 -33.87 19.47
C GLU A 149 -3.95 -34.36 18.01
N GLU A 150 -2.77 -34.78 17.54
CA GLU A 150 -2.61 -35.38 16.20
C GLU A 150 -2.34 -36.89 16.20
N GLU A 151 -2.45 -37.59 17.34
CA GLU A 151 -2.06 -39.01 17.43
C GLU A 151 -3.15 -39.93 18.00
N THR A 152 -4.42 -39.76 17.61
CA THR A 152 -5.48 -40.77 17.85
C THR A 152 -6.55 -40.82 16.75
N VAL A 153 -6.17 -40.78 15.47
CA VAL A 153 -7.05 -41.30 14.40
C VAL A 153 -6.64 -42.73 14.11
N VAL A 154 -7.07 -43.61 15.00
CA VAL A 154 -6.98 -45.07 14.88
C VAL A 154 -7.89 -45.53 13.74
N THR A 155 -7.29 -46.11 12.70
CA THR A 155 -7.83 -47.35 12.10
C THR A 155 -6.98 -48.50 12.68
N PRO A 156 -7.42 -49.78 12.77
CA PRO A 156 -8.61 -50.43 12.18
C PRO A 156 -9.42 -51.36 13.13
N HIS A 157 -10.67 -51.66 12.77
CA HIS A 157 -11.22 -53.01 12.50
C HIS A 157 -12.69 -52.94 12.09
#